data_AF-A0A6I6ISG8-F1
#
_entry.id   AF-A0A6I6ISG8-F1
#
_cell.length_a   1.000
_cell.length_b   1.000
_cell.length_c   1.000
_cell.angle_alpha   90.00
_cell.angle_beta   90.00
_cell.angle_gamma   90.00
#
_symmetry.space_group_name_H-M   'P 1'
#
loop_
_entity.id
_entity.type
_entity.pdbx_description
1 polymer ?
#
loop_
_entity_poly.entity_id
_entity_poly.type
_entity_poly.pdbx_seq_one_letter_code
_entity_poly.pdbx_strand_id
1 'polypeptide(L)'
;MKLTHFLPLALALPAAAIAGPEAVLLTYDQFEAAVPHVDLESCPSELAHPATFCRATLNHDEIHVFAFSEDGESPMTGFASYSADTLGTLLK
;
A
#
# COMPACT_ATOMS: atom_id res chain seq x y z
N MET A 1 -4.69 -41.64 -60.04
CA MET A 1 -4.78 -40.27 -59.48
C MET A 1 -4.91 -40.37 -57.97
N LYS A 2 -3.87 -40.02 -57.20
CA LYS A 2 -3.94 -39.94 -55.73
C LYS A 2 -3.69 -38.48 -55.35
N LEU A 3 -4.73 -37.84 -54.84
CA LEU A 3 -4.77 -36.42 -54.51
C LEU A 3 -4.24 -36.24 -53.07
N THR A 4 -2.96 -35.96 -52.92
CA THR A 4 -2.32 -35.72 -51.62
C THR A 4 -2.80 -34.39 -51.06
N HIS A 5 -3.60 -34.44 -49.99
CA HIS A 5 -4.09 -33.26 -49.28
C HIS A 5 -2.98 -32.70 -48.38
N PHE A 6 -2.51 -31.48 -48.67
CA PHE A 6 -1.67 -30.70 -47.76
C PHE A 6 -2.57 -29.95 -46.78
N LEU A 7 -2.49 -30.28 -45.49
CA LEU A 7 -3.18 -29.60 -44.41
C LEU A 7 -2.35 -28.37 -43.97
N PRO A 8 -2.89 -27.13 -43.98
CA PRO A 8 -2.12 -25.97 -43.56
C PRO A 8 -2.00 -25.97 -42.03
N LEU A 9 -0.76 -25.96 -41.55
CA LEU A 9 -0.40 -25.81 -40.15
C LEU A 9 -0.75 -24.38 -39.71
N ALA A 10 -1.85 -24.22 -38.96
CA ALA A 10 -2.21 -22.96 -38.34
C ALA A 10 -1.18 -22.60 -37.25
N LEU A 11 -0.44 -21.51 -37.45
CA LEU A 11 0.41 -20.92 -36.41
C LEU A 11 -0.48 -20.35 -35.30
N ALA A 12 -0.49 -21.00 -34.14
CA ALA A 12 -1.02 -20.42 -32.92
C ALA A 12 -0.02 -19.36 -32.41
N LEU A 13 -0.38 -18.07 -32.50
CA LEU A 13 0.37 -17.03 -31.80
C LEU A 13 0.11 -17.16 -30.29
N PRO A 14 1.13 -17.21 -29.44
CA PRO A 14 0.93 -17.14 -28.00
C PRO A 14 0.44 -15.74 -27.63
N ALA A 15 -0.70 -15.67 -26.95
CA ALA A 15 -1.18 -14.42 -26.37
C ALA A 15 -0.21 -14.01 -25.25
N ALA A 16 0.57 -12.95 -25.48
CA ALA A 16 1.36 -12.34 -24.43
C ALA A 16 0.39 -11.69 -23.42
N ALA A 17 0.41 -12.17 -22.18
CA ALA A 17 -0.31 -11.51 -21.09
C ALA A 17 0.35 -10.14 -20.84
N ILE A 18 -0.40 -9.07 -21.05
CA ILE A 18 0.03 -7.73 -20.64
C ILE A 18 -0.22 -7.65 -19.14
N ALA A 19 0.83 -7.83 -18.33
CA ALA A 19 0.76 -7.50 -16.91
C ALA A 19 0.47 -5.99 -16.80
N GLY A 20 -0.67 -5.64 -16.19
CA GLY A 20 -0.97 -4.26 -15.84
C GLY A 20 0.00 -3.74 -14.78
N PRO A 21 0.06 -2.42 -14.53
CA PRO A 21 0.86 -1.89 -13.43
C PRO A 21 0.36 -2.52 -12.12
N GLU A 22 1.20 -3.34 -11.48
CA GLU A 22 0.94 -3.76 -10.11
C GLU A 22 0.86 -2.50 -9.26
N ALA A 23 -0.25 -2.34 -8.52
CA ALA A 23 -0.36 -1.26 -7.56
C ALA A 23 0.77 -1.45 -6.53
N VAL A 24 1.81 -0.63 -6.63
CA VAL A 24 2.90 -0.63 -5.66
C VAL A 24 2.32 -0.12 -4.34
N LEU A 25 2.14 -1.03 -3.40
CA LEU A 25 1.76 -0.70 -2.04
C LEU A 25 2.99 -0.08 -1.35
N LEU A 26 2.80 1.05 -0.67
CA LEU A 26 3.85 1.65 0.14
C LEU A 26 4.21 0.69 1.27
N THR A 27 5.45 0.20 1.29
CA THR A 27 5.94 -0.67 2.37
C THR A 27 6.44 0.16 3.55
N TYR A 28 6.53 -0.47 4.72
CA TYR A 28 7.07 0.20 5.90
C TYR A 28 8.51 0.68 5.71
N ASP A 29 9.39 -0.13 5.11
CA ASP A 29 10.79 0.25 4.85
C ASP A 29 10.90 1.51 3.96
N GLN A 30 10.03 1.62 2.94
CA GLN A 30 9.97 2.79 2.07
C GLN A 30 9.49 4.03 2.84
N PHE A 31 8.47 3.86 3.68
CA PHE A 31 7.96 4.92 4.55
C PHE A 31 9.01 5.39 5.56
N GLU A 32 9.69 4.46 6.25
CA GLU A 32 10.67 4.75 7.29
C GLU A 32 11.87 5.53 6.73
N ALA A 33 12.29 5.22 5.51
CA ALA A 33 13.35 5.95 4.83
C ALA A 33 12.95 7.39 4.45
N ALA A 34 11.66 7.68 4.27
CA ALA A 34 11.17 8.92 3.68
C ALA A 34 10.49 9.88 4.68
N VAL A 35 9.92 9.35 5.77
CA VAL A 35 9.04 10.12 6.66
C VAL A 35 9.58 10.09 8.08
N PRO A 36 10.03 11.23 8.64
CA PRO A 36 10.29 11.34 10.08
C PRO A 36 8.98 11.14 10.86
N HIS A 37 8.95 10.18 11.76
CA HIS A 37 7.73 9.78 12.45
C HIS A 37 8.01 9.33 13.89
N VAL A 38 6.94 9.13 14.64
CA VAL A 38 6.95 8.52 15.97
C VAL A 38 6.06 7.27 15.97
N ASP A 39 6.39 6.35 16.86
CA ASP A 39 5.63 5.13 17.09
C ASP A 39 4.42 5.45 17.95
N LEU A 40 3.25 4.94 17.57
CA LEU A 40 2.07 4.97 18.43
C LEU A 40 1.96 3.65 19.20
N GLU A 41 1.70 3.74 20.51
CA GLU A 41 1.42 2.57 21.35
C GLU A 41 0.14 1.85 20.89
N SER A 42 -0.85 2.61 20.41
CA SER A 42 -2.10 2.08 19.85
C SER A 42 -2.55 2.88 18.63
N CYS A 43 -3.14 2.18 17.66
CA CYS A 43 -3.73 2.80 16.48
C CYS A 43 -5.06 3.50 16.83
N PRO A 44 -5.41 4.61 16.15
CA PRO A 44 -6.75 5.17 16.20
C PRO A 44 -7.81 4.13 15.82
N SER A 45 -9.01 4.23 16.39
CA SER A 45 -10.06 3.20 16.24
C SER A 45 -10.46 2.92 14.80
N GLU A 46 -10.35 3.90 13.90
CA GLU A 46 -10.65 3.75 12.47
C GLU A 46 -9.55 3.02 11.68
N LEU A 47 -8.34 2.96 12.23
CA LEU A 47 -7.18 2.27 11.65
C LEU A 47 -6.88 0.95 12.37
N ALA A 48 -7.39 0.77 13.59
CA ALA A 48 -7.13 -0.41 14.41
C ALA A 48 -7.69 -1.70 13.80
N HIS A 49 -6.78 -2.57 13.36
CA HIS A 49 -7.06 -3.92 12.89
C HIS A 49 -6.10 -4.92 13.57
N PRO A 50 -6.41 -6.22 13.58
CA PRO A 50 -5.46 -7.24 14.04
C PRO A 50 -4.12 -7.14 13.30
N ALA A 51 -3.01 -7.41 13.99
CA ALA A 51 -1.67 -7.42 13.41
C ALA A 51 -1.34 -6.15 12.61
N THR A 52 -1.66 -4.98 13.18
CA THR A 52 -1.41 -3.67 12.58
C THR A 52 -0.71 -2.78 13.60
N PHE A 53 0.30 -2.03 13.15
CA PHE A 53 0.95 -0.99 13.92
C PHE A 53 0.83 0.36 13.22
N CYS A 54 0.88 1.45 14.00
CA CYS A 54 0.69 2.80 13.47
C CYS A 54 1.89 3.71 13.75
N ARG A 55 2.20 4.55 12.77
CA ARG A 55 3.19 5.63 12.86
C ARG A 55 2.53 6.98 12.66
N ALA A 56 2.96 7.97 13.42
CA ALA A 56 2.46 9.34 13.31
C ALA A 56 3.57 10.31 12.89
N THR A 57 3.25 11.28 12.05
CA THR A 57 4.10 12.43 11.75
C THR A 57 3.30 13.71 11.87
N LEU A 58 3.97 14.82 12.20
CA LEU A 58 3.39 16.15 12.24
C LEU A 58 3.84 16.92 11.01
N ASN A 59 2.89 17.41 10.22
CA ASN A 59 3.17 18.20 9.04
C ASN A 59 2.03 19.21 8.80
N HIS A 60 2.36 20.47 8.53
CA HIS A 60 1.39 21.54 8.26
C HIS A 60 0.19 21.60 9.23
N ASP A 61 0.45 21.60 10.55
CA ASP A 61 -0.59 21.63 11.59
C ASP A 61 -1.58 20.44 11.56
N GLU A 62 -1.18 19.34 10.94
CA GLU A 62 -1.91 18.07 10.95
C GLU A 62 -1.04 16.94 11.48
N ILE A 63 -1.67 16.03 12.23
CA ILE A 63 -1.10 14.73 12.57
C ILE A 63 -1.58 13.73 11.54
N HIS A 64 -0.63 13.18 10.80
CA HIS A 64 -0.86 12.11 9.86
C HIS A 64 -0.51 10.77 10.50
N VAL A 65 -1.46 9.85 10.53
CA VAL A 65 -1.28 8.49 11.04
C VAL A 65 -1.34 7.49 9.89
N PHE A 66 -0.31 6.68 9.79
CA PHE A 66 -0.16 5.62 8.79
C PHE A 66 -0.27 4.27 9.50
N ALA A 67 -1.10 3.38 8.99
CA ALA A 67 -1.27 2.02 9.50
C ALA A 67 -0.58 1.03 8.55
N PHE A 68 0.18 0.11 9.12
CA PHE A 68 0.91 -0.94 8.41
C PHE A 68 0.56 -2.30 8.97
N SER A 69 0.44 -3.30 8.11
CA SER A 69 0.32 -4.69 8.55
C SER A 69 1.65 -5.21 9.12
N GLU A 70 1.60 -6.09 10.11
CA GLU A 70 2.76 -6.86 10.58
C GLU A 70 3.09 -8.04 9.64
N ASP A 71 2.23 -8.34 8.67
CA ASP A 71 2.43 -9.43 7.73
C ASP A 71 3.28 -9.01 6.52
N GLY A 72 4.01 -9.97 5.94
CA GLY A 72 4.74 -9.78 4.68
C GLY A 72 5.79 -8.68 4.77
N GLU A 73 5.79 -7.76 3.80
CA GLU A 73 6.69 -6.60 3.75
C GLU A 73 6.11 -5.37 4.46
N SER A 74 5.17 -5.59 5.39
CA SER A 74 4.45 -4.55 6.09
C SER A 74 3.85 -3.48 5.15
N PRO A 75 2.92 -3.88 4.25
CA PRO A 75 2.25 -2.92 3.39
C PRO A 75 1.40 -1.96 4.21
N MET A 76 1.32 -0.71 3.76
CA MET A 76 0.40 0.28 4.28
C MET A 76 -1.05 -0.19 4.05
N THR A 77 -1.84 -0.23 5.12
CA THR A 77 -3.24 -0.67 5.11
C THR A 77 -4.22 0.48 5.33
N GLY A 78 -3.77 1.63 5.83
CA GLY A 78 -4.64 2.76 6.07
C GLY A 78 -3.93 4.08 6.40
N PHE A 79 -4.70 5.16 6.34
CA PHE A 79 -4.25 6.53 6.58
C PHE A 79 -5.35 7.35 7.25
N ALA A 80 -4.97 8.21 8.19
CA ALA A 80 -5.85 9.23 8.75
C ALA A 80 -5.09 10.53 9.02
N SER A 81 -5.78 11.66 8.87
CA SER A 81 -5.28 12.98 9.28
C SER A 81 -6.16 13.56 10.35
N TYR A 82 -5.54 14.16 11.37
CA TYR A 82 -6.23 14.90 12.43
C TYR A 82 -5.65 16.31 12.50
N SER A 83 -6.51 17.32 12.62
CA SER A 83 -6.05 18.70 12.85
C SER A 83 -5.34 18.79 14.21
N ALA A 84 -4.15 19.37 14.22
CA ALA A 84 -3.38 19.65 15.43
C ALA A 84 -3.95 20.85 16.22
N ASP A 85 -4.89 21.63 15.66
CA ASP A 85 -5.55 22.73 16.37
C ASP A 85 -6.20 22.24 17.66
N THR A 86 -6.79 21.04 17.62
CA THR A 86 -7.41 20.41 18.78
C THR A 86 -6.38 20.16 19.88
N LEU A 87 -5.17 19.71 19.55
CA LEU A 87 -4.08 19.55 20.52
C LEU A 87 -3.57 20.89 21.06
N GLY A 88 -3.51 21.91 20.21
CA GLY A 88 -3.18 23.27 20.61
C GLY A 88 -4.15 23.88 21.62
N THR A 89 -5.36 23.31 21.79
CA THR A 89 -6.27 23.67 22.88
C THR A 89 -6.05 22.86 24.16
N LEU A 90 -5.48 21.66 24.08
CA LEU A 90 -5.22 20.78 25.23
C LEU A 90 -3.86 21.05 25.91
N LEU A 91 -2.95 21.71 25.21
CA LEU A 91 -1.59 22.03 25.68
C LEU A 91 -1.43 23.48 26.18
N LYS A 92 -2.53 24.23 26.32
CA LYS A 92 -2.56 25.55 26.97
C LYS A 92 -3.06 25.42 28.40
#